data_AF-A0A0L1MCD8-F1
#
_entry.id   AF-A0A0L1MCD8-F1
#
_cell.length_a   1.000
_cell.length_b   1.000
_cell.length_c   1.000
_cell.angle_alpha   90.00
_cell.angle_beta   90.00
_cell.angle_gamma   90.00
#
_symmetry.space_group_name_H-M   'P 1'
#
loop_
_entity.id
_entity.type
_entity.pdbx_description
1 polymer ?
#
loop_
_entity_poly.entity_id
_entity_poly.type
_entity_poly.pdbx_seq_one_letter_code
_entity_poly.pdbx_strand_id
1 'polypeptide(L)'
;MTLLLPRRSGVCFLLVAGLMGLLTQSALAAGASAKRLPYIDENQQCRGQPLPATVEHLTGEAWKLDAKGKQTPLQEGMSIDEQEGVMTSPSAFVSLSLGDGSRVVLPSSSHITLHLNEEHSIPQVILEQGQVESYVIKRASDHDRFQIVTPVGVLGVRGTHFRVRNDDGGEALLEVLNGQVAVDRDEQTSGSRPARSAAKRTQSSEADEVQVMARQGLRIQKQGTLTPIDLLPAPRLLGQAGQTGNVPVWQLIMKPIEGATRYRAQVATDAAFLDIKQEQFSSTPEVNFSGLKAFFYHVRLSAYDAQGLEGETGVYDIFYYPRTTRVQ
;
A
#
# COMPACT_ATOMS: atom_id res chain seq x y z
N MET A 1 7.79 -87.67 -22.26
CA MET A 1 6.49 -88.27 -21.91
C MET A 1 5.43 -87.19 -21.98
N THR A 2 4.52 -87.31 -22.95
CA THR A 2 3.04 -87.12 -22.84
C THR A 2 2.50 -86.04 -21.90
N LEU A 3 1.54 -85.18 -22.23
CA LEU A 3 0.65 -84.92 -23.38
C LEU A 3 -0.29 -83.77 -22.92
N LEU A 4 -0.98 -83.12 -23.87
CA LEU A 4 -2.27 -82.38 -23.77
C LEU A 4 -2.26 -80.87 -24.10
N LEU A 5 -2.51 -80.62 -25.40
CA LEU A 5 -3.34 -79.55 -25.98
C LEU A 5 -4.79 -79.56 -25.38
N PRO A 6 -5.72 -78.59 -25.62
CA PRO A 6 -5.90 -77.86 -26.90
C PRO A 6 -6.60 -76.46 -26.90
N ARG A 7 -6.80 -75.95 -28.14
CA ARG A 7 -7.93 -75.11 -28.65
C ARG A 7 -7.95 -73.62 -28.27
N ARG A 8 -8.48 -72.69 -29.06
CA ARG A 8 -8.80 -72.50 -30.50
C ARG A 8 -9.41 -71.08 -30.55
N SER A 9 -9.09 -70.33 -31.59
CA SER A 9 -9.98 -69.40 -32.33
C SER A 9 -10.71 -68.26 -31.59
N GLY A 10 -10.52 -67.02 -32.06
CA GLY A 10 -11.46 -65.94 -31.78
C GLY A 10 -10.98 -64.57 -32.28
N VAL A 11 -11.15 -64.32 -33.58
CA VAL A 11 -11.09 -62.98 -34.18
C VAL A 11 -12.25 -62.15 -33.60
N CYS A 12 -11.98 -60.95 -33.09
CA CYS A 12 -13.00 -59.90 -33.02
C CYS A 12 -12.36 -58.52 -33.17
N PHE A 13 -12.75 -57.87 -34.26
CA PHE A 13 -12.61 -56.45 -34.55
C PHE A 13 -13.05 -55.58 -33.36
N LEU A 14 -12.34 -54.48 -33.10
CA LEU A 14 -12.97 -53.21 -32.70
C LEU A 14 -11.96 -52.07 -32.93
N LEU A 15 -12.23 -51.31 -34.00
CA LEU A 15 -11.69 -49.96 -34.17
C LEU A 15 -12.13 -49.10 -32.99
N VAL A 16 -11.19 -48.55 -32.22
CA VAL A 16 -11.46 -47.44 -31.32
C VAL A 16 -11.15 -46.15 -32.07
N ALA A 17 -12.20 -45.55 -32.62
CA ALA A 17 -12.21 -44.16 -33.07
C ALA A 17 -12.10 -43.24 -31.85
N GLY A 18 -11.34 -42.16 -32.01
CA GLY A 18 -10.88 -41.32 -30.92
C GLY A 18 -11.92 -40.38 -30.31
N LEU A 19 -11.46 -39.65 -29.28
CA LEU A 19 -11.90 -38.30 -28.98
C LEU A 19 -10.74 -37.61 -28.26
N MET A 20 -9.96 -36.82 -29.01
CA MET A 20 -9.00 -35.88 -28.44
C MET A 20 -9.81 -34.75 -27.80
N GLY A 21 -9.90 -34.76 -26.47
CA GLY A 21 -10.45 -33.65 -25.71
C GLY A 21 -9.49 -32.47 -25.75
N LEU A 22 -9.77 -31.50 -26.62
CA LEU A 22 -9.15 -30.18 -26.62
C LEU A 22 -9.61 -29.43 -25.35
N LEU A 23 -8.75 -29.39 -24.34
CA LEU A 23 -8.86 -28.44 -23.22
C LEU A 23 -8.66 -27.03 -23.79
N THR A 24 -9.75 -26.35 -24.12
CA THR A 24 -9.73 -24.92 -24.42
C THR A 24 -9.40 -24.17 -23.13
N GLN A 25 -8.12 -23.87 -22.94
CA GLN A 25 -7.71 -22.87 -21.96
C GLN A 25 -8.24 -21.52 -22.44
N SER A 26 -9.34 -21.07 -21.84
CA SER A 26 -9.80 -19.70 -21.93
C SER A 26 -8.77 -18.81 -21.24
N ALA A 27 -7.79 -18.31 -22.01
CA ALA A 27 -6.94 -17.22 -21.60
C ALA A 27 -7.84 -15.98 -21.43
N LEU A 28 -8.13 -15.60 -20.19
CA LEU A 28 -8.62 -14.27 -19.87
C LEU A 28 -7.49 -13.31 -20.23
N ALA A 29 -7.55 -12.76 -21.44
CA ALA A 29 -6.72 -11.63 -21.83
C ALA A 29 -7.05 -10.49 -20.86
N ALA A 30 -6.13 -10.21 -19.93
CA ALA A 30 -6.13 -8.97 -19.19
C ALA A 30 -6.10 -7.85 -20.23
N GLY A 31 -7.22 -7.15 -20.41
CA GLY A 31 -7.27 -5.99 -21.27
C GLY A 31 -6.28 -4.97 -20.73
N ALA A 32 -5.20 -4.72 -21.46
CA ALA A 32 -4.32 -3.60 -21.17
C ALA A 32 -5.19 -2.34 -21.16
N SER A 33 -5.38 -1.73 -19.99
CA SER A 33 -6.09 -0.45 -19.91
C SER A 33 -5.38 0.53 -20.85
N ALA A 34 -6.14 1.15 -21.74
CA ALA A 34 -5.60 2.05 -22.73
C ALA A 34 -4.91 3.20 -22.00
N LYS A 35 -3.60 3.38 -22.24
CA LYS A 35 -2.82 4.47 -21.66
C LYS A 35 -3.53 5.79 -21.96
N ARG A 36 -4.10 6.43 -20.93
CA ARG A 36 -4.83 7.70 -21.09
C ARG A 36 -3.86 8.77 -21.59
N LEU A 37 -4.27 9.54 -22.59
CA LEU A 37 -3.43 10.60 -23.16
C LEU A 37 -3.24 11.74 -22.14
N PRO A 38 -2.06 12.38 -22.12
CA PRO A 38 -1.87 13.63 -21.38
C PRO A 38 -2.99 14.64 -21.68
N TYR A 39 -3.35 15.45 -20.68
CA TYR A 39 -4.41 16.47 -20.82
C TYR A 39 -3.84 17.88 -20.63
N ILE A 40 -4.57 18.89 -21.07
CA ILE A 40 -4.24 20.29 -20.83
C ILE A 40 -5.09 20.77 -19.65
N ASP A 41 -4.45 21.26 -18.59
CA ASP A 41 -5.16 21.81 -17.43
C ASP A 41 -5.74 23.21 -17.71
N GLU A 42 -6.49 23.75 -16.75
CA GLU A 42 -7.09 25.09 -16.80
C GLU A 42 -6.06 26.22 -16.99
N ASN A 43 -4.78 25.97 -16.69
CA ASN A 43 -3.67 26.91 -16.86
C ASN A 43 -2.89 26.67 -18.17
N GLN A 44 -3.44 25.90 -19.10
CA GLN A 44 -2.83 25.55 -20.38
C GLN A 44 -1.51 24.76 -20.27
N GLN A 45 -1.32 24.00 -19.19
CA GLN A 45 -0.15 23.14 -19.02
C GLN A 45 -0.48 21.69 -19.39
N CYS A 46 0.43 21.04 -20.12
CA CYS A 46 0.32 19.61 -20.44
C CYS A 46 0.65 18.77 -19.21
N ARG A 47 -0.30 17.94 -18.79
CA ARG A 47 -0.24 17.11 -17.59
C ARG A 47 -0.32 15.63 -17.94
N GLY A 48 0.47 14.82 -17.24
CA GLY A 48 0.31 13.37 -17.28
C GLY A 48 -1.02 12.97 -16.63
N GLN A 49 -1.69 11.98 -17.22
CA GLN A 49 -2.86 11.34 -16.59
C GLN A 49 -2.39 10.50 -15.38
N PRO A 50 -2.91 10.74 -14.18
CA PRO A 50 -2.46 10.02 -12.99
C PRO A 50 -3.01 8.58 -12.93
N LEU A 51 -4.14 8.32 -13.61
CA LEU A 51 -4.76 7.01 -13.73
C LEU A 51 -4.74 6.53 -15.20
N PRO A 52 -4.77 5.21 -15.46
CA PRO A 52 -4.76 4.13 -14.48
C PRO A 52 -3.43 3.99 -13.73
N ALA A 53 -3.50 3.58 -12.46
CA ALA A 53 -2.33 3.11 -11.72
C ALA A 53 -1.96 1.68 -12.17
N THR A 54 -0.71 1.29 -11.97
CA THR A 54 -0.22 -0.07 -12.25
C THR A 54 0.30 -0.72 -10.98
N VAL A 55 -0.01 -2.00 -10.77
CA VAL A 55 0.58 -2.80 -9.68
C VAL A 55 2.07 -3.00 -9.97
N GLU A 56 2.93 -2.28 -9.25
CA GLU A 56 4.40 -2.32 -9.37
C GLU A 56 4.96 -3.55 -8.64
N HIS A 57 4.47 -3.81 -7.42
CA HIS A 57 4.86 -4.96 -6.61
C HIS A 57 3.67 -5.57 -5.89
N LEU A 58 3.66 -6.90 -5.76
CA LEU A 58 2.69 -7.66 -4.99
C LEU A 58 3.40 -8.77 -4.19
N THR A 59 3.24 -8.73 -2.88
CA THR A 59 3.55 -9.86 -1.98
C THR A 59 2.26 -10.34 -1.32
N GLY A 60 2.03 -11.65 -1.25
CA GLY A 60 0.84 -12.24 -0.62
C GLY A 60 -0.40 -12.20 -1.51
N GLU A 61 -1.58 -12.38 -0.89
CA GLU A 61 -2.87 -12.42 -1.57
C GLU A 61 -3.58 -11.06 -1.49
N ALA A 62 -3.97 -10.51 -2.63
CA ALA A 62 -4.74 -9.28 -2.76
C ALA A 62 -5.77 -9.39 -3.89
N TRP A 63 -6.76 -8.50 -3.87
CA TRP A 63 -7.85 -8.48 -4.85
C TRP A 63 -8.00 -7.09 -5.46
N LYS A 64 -8.23 -7.06 -6.77
CA LYS A 64 -8.80 -5.92 -7.47
C LYS A 64 -10.32 -5.94 -7.30
N LEU A 65 -10.89 -4.80 -7.00
CA LEU A 65 -12.33 -4.56 -6.94
C LEU A 65 -12.74 -3.75 -8.16
N ASP A 66 -13.77 -4.20 -8.89
CA ASP A 66 -14.39 -3.36 -9.91
C ASP A 66 -15.38 -2.35 -9.28
N ALA A 67 -15.94 -1.44 -10.08
CA ALA A 67 -16.91 -0.44 -9.63
C ALA A 67 -18.21 -1.03 -9.03
N LYS A 68 -18.45 -2.34 -9.16
CA LYS A 68 -19.58 -3.06 -8.55
C LYS A 68 -19.16 -3.84 -7.30
N GLY A 69 -17.91 -3.70 -6.87
CA GLY A 69 -17.32 -4.42 -5.74
C GLY A 69 -16.97 -5.88 -6.03
N LYS A 70 -16.99 -6.31 -7.30
CA LYS A 70 -16.61 -7.69 -7.64
C LYS A 70 -15.10 -7.84 -7.48
N GLN A 71 -14.71 -8.84 -6.68
CA GLN A 71 -13.31 -9.17 -6.44
C GLN A 71 -12.75 -10.07 -7.54
N THR A 72 -11.53 -9.74 -7.97
CA THR A 72 -10.69 -10.57 -8.84
C THR A 72 -9.29 -10.62 -8.26
N PRO A 73 -8.59 -11.78 -8.29
CA PRO A 73 -7.23 -11.84 -7.77
C PRO A 73 -6.31 -10.82 -8.45
N LEU A 74 -5.60 -10.04 -7.64
CA LEU A 74 -4.66 -9.03 -8.11
C LEU A 74 -3.36 -9.69 -8.60
N GLN A 75 -2.73 -9.12 -9.62
CA GLN A 75 -1.45 -9.57 -10.15
C GLN A 75 -0.56 -8.36 -10.45
N GLU A 76 0.77 -8.54 -10.37
CA GLU A 76 1.72 -7.52 -10.82
C GLU A 76 1.48 -7.16 -12.29
N GLY A 77 1.64 -5.87 -12.62
CA GLY A 77 1.37 -5.33 -13.94
C GLY A 77 -0.12 -5.08 -14.26
N MET A 78 -1.06 -5.50 -13.40
CA MET A 78 -2.46 -5.13 -13.57
C MET A 78 -2.67 -3.62 -13.43
N SER A 79 -3.58 -3.08 -14.23
CA SER A 79 -4.02 -1.70 -14.12
C SER A 79 -5.19 -1.56 -13.14
N ILE A 80 -5.14 -0.56 -12.27
CA ILE A 80 -6.24 -0.10 -11.41
C ILE A 80 -6.65 1.29 -11.91
N ASP A 81 -7.83 1.38 -12.48
CA ASP A 81 -8.37 2.61 -13.03
C ASP A 81 -9.37 3.25 -12.05
N GLU A 82 -9.93 4.36 -12.47
CA GLU A 82 -10.96 5.07 -11.73
C GLU A 82 -12.16 4.19 -11.36
N GLN A 83 -12.69 4.38 -10.14
CA GLN A 83 -13.76 3.60 -9.52
C GLN A 83 -13.40 2.13 -9.26
N GLU A 84 -12.14 1.74 -9.49
CA GLU A 84 -11.62 0.43 -9.12
C GLU A 84 -10.82 0.53 -7.82
N GLY A 85 -10.79 -0.58 -7.09
CA GLY A 85 -10.16 -0.66 -5.78
C GLY A 85 -9.15 -1.78 -5.64
N VAL A 86 -8.41 -1.74 -4.54
CA VAL A 86 -7.47 -2.78 -4.13
C VAL A 86 -7.71 -3.11 -2.66
N MET A 87 -7.80 -4.42 -2.39
CA MET A 87 -7.91 -4.96 -1.04
C MET A 87 -6.76 -5.94 -0.77
N THR A 88 -6.00 -5.73 0.30
CA THR A 88 -4.90 -6.60 0.71
C THR A 88 -5.32 -7.51 1.86
N SER A 89 -4.86 -8.77 1.85
CA SER A 89 -5.04 -9.67 2.99
C SER A 89 -4.11 -9.31 4.17
N PRO A 90 -4.26 -9.95 5.35
CA PRO A 90 -3.43 -9.68 6.53
C PRO A 90 -1.93 -9.96 6.39
N SER A 91 -1.50 -10.59 5.31
CA SER A 91 -0.09 -10.88 5.02
C SER A 91 0.34 -10.39 3.64
N ALA A 92 -0.45 -9.49 3.03
CA ALA A 92 -0.18 -8.96 1.70
C ALA A 92 0.26 -7.51 1.70
N PHE A 93 1.03 -7.16 0.67
CA PHE A 93 1.58 -5.84 0.43
C PHE A 93 1.45 -5.53 -1.06
N VAL A 94 0.95 -4.35 -1.39
CA VAL A 94 0.79 -3.91 -2.78
C VAL A 94 1.39 -2.53 -2.94
N SER A 95 2.23 -2.36 -3.96
CA SER A 95 2.66 -1.04 -4.40
C SER A 95 2.05 -0.70 -5.75
N LEU A 96 1.42 0.46 -5.83
CA LEU A 96 0.83 1.01 -7.02
C LEU A 96 1.69 2.19 -7.51
N SER A 97 2.02 2.18 -8.80
CA SER A 97 2.61 3.32 -9.49
C SER A 97 1.52 4.06 -10.25
N LEU A 98 1.32 5.33 -9.95
CA LEU A 98 0.40 6.20 -10.68
C LEU A 98 1.10 6.79 -11.91
N GLY A 99 0.32 7.22 -12.91
CA GLY A 99 0.83 7.79 -14.15
C GLY A 99 1.49 9.17 -13.99
N ASP A 100 1.30 9.81 -12.82
CA ASP A 100 1.98 11.03 -12.41
C ASP A 100 3.36 10.78 -11.75
N GLY A 101 3.74 9.52 -11.58
CA GLY A 101 4.99 9.09 -10.94
C GLY A 101 4.90 8.99 -9.41
N SER A 102 3.76 9.35 -8.81
CA SER A 102 3.49 9.11 -7.40
C SER A 102 3.34 7.60 -7.15
N ARG A 103 3.67 7.17 -5.93
CA ARG A 103 3.54 5.76 -5.52
C ARG A 103 2.67 5.64 -4.29
N VAL A 104 1.87 4.60 -4.26
CA VAL A 104 0.93 4.30 -3.17
C VAL A 104 1.20 2.87 -2.72
N VAL A 105 1.62 2.70 -1.46
CA VAL A 105 1.91 1.41 -0.85
C VAL A 105 0.78 1.07 0.12
N LEU A 106 0.22 -0.12 -0.03
CA LEU A 106 -0.84 -0.70 0.78
C LEU A 106 -0.22 -1.82 1.61
N PRO A 107 -0.07 -1.64 2.94
CA PRO A 107 0.31 -2.70 3.85
C PRO A 107 -0.78 -3.75 4.03
N SER A 108 -0.59 -4.66 4.99
CA SER A 108 -1.59 -5.67 5.32
C SER A 108 -2.96 -5.05 5.64
N SER A 109 -4.03 -5.79 5.32
CA SER A 109 -5.42 -5.44 5.67
C SER A 109 -5.84 -4.01 5.28
N SER A 110 -5.53 -3.61 4.05
CA SER A 110 -5.82 -2.28 3.53
C SER A 110 -6.80 -2.34 2.38
N HIS A 111 -7.71 -1.37 2.32
CA HIS A 111 -8.76 -1.28 1.33
C HIS A 111 -8.88 0.15 0.81
N ILE A 112 -8.61 0.33 -0.49
CA ILE A 112 -8.71 1.62 -1.17
C ILE A 112 -9.54 1.53 -2.44
N THR A 113 -10.07 2.68 -2.86
CA THR A 113 -10.66 2.91 -4.18
C THR A 113 -9.97 4.12 -4.83
N LEU A 114 -9.63 4.03 -6.12
CA LEU A 114 -9.00 5.13 -6.87
C LEU A 114 -10.07 5.94 -7.60
N HIS A 115 -10.12 7.25 -7.36
CA HIS A 115 -11.00 8.18 -8.05
C HIS A 115 -10.18 9.26 -8.77
N LEU A 116 -10.81 9.91 -9.75
CA LEU A 116 -10.29 11.10 -10.41
C LEU A 116 -11.31 12.21 -10.26
N ASN A 117 -10.94 13.30 -9.60
CA ASN A 117 -11.78 14.49 -9.64
C ASN A 117 -11.68 15.10 -11.04
N GLU A 118 -12.71 14.97 -11.87
CA GLU A 118 -12.68 15.40 -13.28
C GLU A 118 -12.47 16.90 -13.46
N GLU A 119 -13.05 17.73 -12.58
CA GLU A 119 -12.99 19.20 -12.69
C GLU A 119 -11.56 19.72 -12.65
N HIS A 120 -10.72 19.11 -11.82
CA HIS A 120 -9.32 19.52 -11.63
C HIS A 120 -8.30 18.44 -11.98
N SER A 121 -8.76 17.28 -12.47
CA SER A 121 -7.95 16.10 -12.77
C SER A 121 -7.00 15.70 -11.62
N ILE A 122 -7.52 15.75 -10.39
CA ILE A 122 -6.81 15.42 -9.15
C ILE A 122 -7.00 13.94 -8.85
N PRO A 123 -5.93 13.14 -8.75
CA PRO A 123 -6.05 11.76 -8.28
C PRO A 123 -6.43 11.74 -6.79
N GLN A 124 -7.45 10.94 -6.49
CA GLN A 124 -7.94 10.71 -5.15
C GLN A 124 -7.77 9.23 -4.81
N VAL A 125 -7.14 8.95 -3.66
CA VAL A 125 -7.16 7.62 -3.05
C VAL A 125 -8.17 7.67 -1.91
N ILE A 126 -9.29 7.00 -2.10
CA ILE A 126 -10.30 6.83 -1.07
C ILE A 126 -9.80 5.70 -0.17
N LEU A 127 -9.40 6.02 1.07
CA LEU A 127 -8.98 5.05 2.07
C LEU A 127 -10.19 4.64 2.90
N GLU A 128 -10.72 3.46 2.62
CA GLU A 128 -11.87 2.92 3.32
C GLU A 128 -11.46 2.24 4.63
N GLN A 129 -10.37 1.46 4.60
CA GLN A 129 -9.87 0.74 5.77
C GLN A 129 -8.36 0.49 5.68
N GLY A 130 -7.71 0.39 6.83
CA GLY A 130 -6.31 0.01 6.95
C GLY A 130 -5.41 1.19 6.71
N GLN A 131 -4.28 0.98 6.03
CA GLN A 131 -3.23 1.99 5.92
C GLN A 131 -2.83 2.23 4.46
N VAL A 132 -2.43 3.46 4.17
CA VAL A 132 -1.75 3.83 2.93
C VAL A 132 -0.49 4.61 3.26
N GLU A 133 0.60 4.30 2.56
CA GLU A 133 1.81 5.10 2.55
C GLU A 133 2.02 5.65 1.15
N SER A 134 2.17 6.97 1.03
CA SER A 134 2.22 7.64 -0.26
C SER A 134 3.51 8.42 -0.43
N TYR A 135 4.14 8.25 -1.60
CA TYR A 135 5.30 8.98 -2.07
C TYR A 135 4.86 9.89 -3.22
N VAL A 136 4.48 11.13 -2.90
CA VAL A 136 3.96 12.10 -3.87
C VAL A 136 5.12 12.91 -4.44
N ILE A 137 5.25 12.94 -5.77
CA ILE A 137 6.33 13.67 -6.42
C ILE A 137 6.13 15.18 -6.25
N LYS A 138 7.17 15.88 -5.78
CA LYS A 138 7.16 17.34 -5.68
C LYS A 138 7.26 17.95 -7.08
N ARG A 139 6.30 18.78 -7.44
CA ARG A 139 6.28 19.50 -8.71
C ARG A 139 6.18 21.01 -8.49
N ALA A 140 6.68 21.75 -9.48
CA ALA A 140 6.80 23.20 -9.42
C ALA A 140 5.44 23.92 -9.44
N SER A 141 4.38 23.30 -9.98
CA SER A 141 3.05 23.90 -10.03
C SER A 141 2.30 23.74 -8.71
N ASP A 142 1.53 24.76 -8.36
CA ASP A 142 0.61 24.75 -7.20
C ASP A 142 -0.63 23.88 -7.42
N HIS A 143 -0.81 23.34 -8.62
CA HIS A 143 -1.99 22.58 -9.05
C HIS A 143 -1.75 21.06 -9.15
N ASP A 144 -0.50 20.60 -8.94
CA ASP A 144 -0.19 19.17 -8.83
C ASP A 144 -0.64 18.69 -7.45
N ARG A 145 -1.95 18.46 -7.34
CA ARG A 145 -2.63 18.04 -6.12
C ARG A 145 -2.79 16.54 -6.14
N PHE A 146 -2.53 15.92 -5.00
CA PHE A 146 -2.88 14.53 -4.70
C PHE A 146 -3.76 14.56 -3.45
N GLN A 147 -4.75 13.69 -3.37
CA GLN A 147 -5.67 13.67 -2.23
C GLN A 147 -5.82 12.26 -1.67
N ILE A 148 -5.80 12.16 -0.34
CA ILE A 148 -6.36 11.02 0.38
C ILE A 148 -7.71 11.44 0.92
N VAL A 149 -8.75 10.65 0.65
CA VAL A 149 -10.07 10.87 1.23
C VAL A 149 -10.31 9.79 2.26
N THR A 150 -10.74 10.19 3.45
CA THR A 150 -11.13 9.29 4.54
C THR A 150 -12.55 9.64 5.00
N PRO A 151 -13.24 8.76 5.74
CA PRO A 151 -14.58 9.06 6.29
C PRO A 151 -14.65 10.29 7.22
N VAL A 152 -13.50 10.84 7.64
CA VAL A 152 -13.39 11.95 8.60
C VAL A 152 -12.75 13.20 8.02
N GLY A 153 -12.37 13.20 6.74
CA GLY A 153 -11.81 14.37 6.08
C GLY A 153 -11.00 14.07 4.81
N VAL A 154 -10.66 15.14 4.11
CA VAL A 154 -9.84 15.16 2.90
C VAL A 154 -8.46 15.70 3.23
N LEU A 155 -7.43 14.97 2.79
CA LEU A 155 -6.04 15.33 2.99
C LEU A 155 -5.48 15.82 1.65
N GLY A 156 -5.19 17.11 1.57
CA GLY A 156 -4.56 17.77 0.42
C GLY A 156 -3.05 17.70 0.50
N VAL A 157 -2.43 17.15 -0.55
CA VAL A 157 -1.03 16.74 -0.49
C VAL A 157 -0.24 17.29 -1.67
N ARG A 158 0.98 17.74 -1.38
CA ARG A 158 1.94 18.17 -2.41
C ARG A 158 3.37 17.81 -2.03
N GLY A 159 3.99 16.94 -2.82
CA GLY A 159 5.42 16.66 -2.71
C GLY A 159 5.83 16.12 -1.35
N THR A 160 5.13 15.12 -0.85
CA THR A 160 5.27 14.61 0.51
C THR A 160 5.53 13.11 0.54
N HIS A 161 6.10 12.67 1.65
CA HIS A 161 6.08 11.28 2.07
C HIS A 161 5.33 11.19 3.39
N PHE A 162 4.22 10.44 3.41
CA PHE A 162 3.31 10.40 4.55
C PHE A 162 2.56 9.07 4.60
N ARG A 163 1.98 8.80 5.76
CA ARG A 163 1.11 7.64 6.01
C ARG A 163 -0.25 8.14 6.48
N VAL A 164 -1.29 7.43 6.08
CA VAL A 164 -2.64 7.61 6.59
C VAL A 164 -3.19 6.26 6.98
N ARG A 165 -3.76 6.15 8.17
CA ARG A 165 -4.47 4.96 8.63
C ARG A 165 -5.91 5.32 8.96
N ASN A 166 -6.86 4.52 8.50
CA ASN A 166 -8.26 4.63 8.81
C ASN A 166 -8.75 3.30 9.38
N ASP A 167 -9.11 3.30 10.65
CA ASP A 167 -9.67 2.14 11.33
C ASP A 167 -11.17 2.38 11.58
N ASP A 168 -11.94 1.32 11.87
CA ASP A 168 -13.40 1.39 12.05
C ASP A 168 -13.86 2.24 13.26
N GLY A 169 -12.91 2.83 14.00
CA GLY A 169 -13.15 3.65 15.20
C GLY A 169 -13.69 5.05 14.94
N GLY A 170 -13.93 5.43 13.68
CA GLY A 170 -14.46 6.75 13.33
C GLY A 170 -13.42 7.87 13.39
N GLU A 171 -12.15 7.52 13.20
CA GLU A 171 -11.00 8.42 13.24
C GLU A 171 -9.96 7.99 12.20
N ALA A 172 -9.17 8.94 11.73
CA ALA A 172 -8.00 8.68 10.90
C ALA A 172 -6.73 9.19 11.57
N LEU A 173 -5.61 8.52 11.32
CA LEU A 173 -4.29 8.90 11.80
C LEU A 173 -3.44 9.29 10.59
N LEU A 174 -2.84 10.47 10.64
CA LEU A 174 -1.95 11.00 9.62
C LEU A 174 -0.56 11.15 10.22
N GLU A 175 0.47 10.61 9.56
CA GLU A 175 1.86 10.83 9.95
C GLU A 175 2.68 11.33 8.75
N VAL A 176 3.22 12.55 8.85
CA VAL A 176 3.99 13.19 7.77
C VAL A 176 5.47 12.98 8.02
N LEU A 177 6.13 12.20 7.17
CA LEU A 177 7.57 11.91 7.27
C LEU A 177 8.41 12.98 6.55
N ASN A 178 7.92 13.49 5.42
CA ASN A 178 8.55 14.58 4.67
C ASN A 178 7.49 15.46 4.00
N GLY A 179 7.75 16.77 3.91
CA GLY A 179 6.85 17.74 3.30
C GLY A 179 5.79 18.25 4.28
N GLN A 180 4.56 18.45 3.79
CA GLN A 180 3.43 18.93 4.58
C GLN A 180 2.11 18.46 3.99
N VAL A 181 1.13 18.20 4.84
CA VAL A 181 -0.23 17.81 4.43
C VAL A 181 -1.23 18.81 4.99
N ALA A 182 -2.13 19.28 4.14
CA ALA A 182 -3.29 20.07 4.53
C ALA A 182 -4.44 19.11 4.86
N VAL A 183 -5.09 19.28 6.01
CA VAL A 183 -6.24 18.47 6.42
C VAL A 183 -7.47 19.36 6.47
N ASP A 184 -8.50 18.97 5.74
CA ASP A 184 -9.81 19.61 5.72
C ASP A 184 -10.88 18.59 6.14
N ARG A 185 -11.72 18.94 7.12
CA ARG A 185 -12.80 18.08 7.62
C ARG A 185 -14.11 18.26 6.87
N ASP A 186 -14.27 19.34 6.10
CA ASP A 186 -15.52 19.64 5.41
C ASP A 186 -15.49 19.13 3.96
N GLU A 187 -16.26 18.06 3.69
CA GLU A 187 -16.43 17.46 2.36
C GLU A 187 -16.99 18.41 1.28
N GLN A 188 -17.46 19.63 1.62
CA GLN A 188 -18.27 20.45 0.73
C GLN A 188 -17.61 21.71 0.14
N THR A 189 -16.35 22.05 0.44
CA THR A 189 -15.79 23.34 -0.04
C THR A 189 -14.46 23.31 -0.78
N SER A 190 -13.84 22.15 -0.99
CA SER A 190 -12.59 22.06 -1.77
C SER A 190 -12.74 22.34 -3.29
N GLY A 191 -13.93 22.71 -3.78
CA GLY A 191 -14.23 23.06 -5.17
C GLY A 191 -14.32 24.56 -5.49
N SER A 192 -13.88 25.49 -4.64
CA SER A 192 -13.89 26.91 -5.01
C SER A 192 -12.88 27.77 -4.24
N ARG A 193 -11.76 28.07 -4.89
CA ARG A 193 -11.13 29.39 -4.74
C ARG A 193 -10.56 29.86 -6.08
N PRO A 194 -11.31 30.65 -6.86
CA PRO A 194 -10.69 31.44 -7.92
C PRO A 194 -9.74 32.46 -7.26
N ALA A 195 -8.52 32.53 -7.79
CA ALA A 195 -7.60 33.62 -7.49
C ALA A 195 -8.21 34.92 -8.05
N ARG A 196 -8.86 35.74 -7.22
CA ARG A 196 -8.95 37.21 -7.36
C ARG A 196 -9.68 37.90 -6.22
N SER A 197 -9.18 39.11 -5.94
CA SER A 197 -9.75 40.20 -5.14
C SER A 197 -9.54 40.16 -3.62
N ALA A 198 -8.53 40.91 -3.18
CA ALA A 198 -8.42 41.47 -1.85
C ALA A 198 -9.50 42.55 -1.66
N ALA A 199 -10.68 42.15 -1.17
CA ALA A 199 -11.64 43.09 -0.57
C ALA A 199 -12.61 42.33 0.35
N LYS A 200 -12.58 42.70 1.63
CA LYS A 200 -13.58 42.40 2.67
C LYS A 200 -13.65 40.94 3.14
N ARG A 201 -12.64 40.53 3.92
CA ARG A 201 -12.72 39.39 4.84
C ARG A 201 -13.73 39.71 5.95
N THR A 202 -14.92 39.14 5.86
CA THR A 202 -15.83 38.96 6.99
C THR A 202 -15.96 37.45 7.19
N GLN A 203 -15.12 36.94 8.09
CA GLN A 203 -15.24 35.68 8.85
C GLN A 203 -16.06 34.54 8.21
N SER A 204 -15.49 33.85 7.23
CA SER A 204 -15.61 32.39 7.15
C SER A 204 -14.46 31.84 7.98
N SER A 205 -14.73 30.94 8.94
CA SER A 205 -13.75 30.42 9.88
C SER A 205 -12.56 29.77 9.16
N GLU A 206 -11.38 30.38 9.25
CA GLU A 206 -10.05 29.78 9.02
C GLU A 206 -9.75 28.62 10.02
N ALA A 207 -10.78 27.95 10.57
CA ALA A 207 -10.67 27.11 11.77
C ALA A 207 -10.65 25.60 11.51
N ASP A 208 -10.87 25.14 10.27
CA ASP A 208 -10.97 23.70 9.96
C ASP A 208 -9.89 23.17 9.02
N GLU A 209 -9.08 24.04 8.40
CA GLU A 209 -7.87 23.62 7.68
C GLU A 209 -6.67 23.56 8.64
N VAL A 210 -6.11 22.37 8.84
CA VAL A 210 -4.92 22.16 9.68
C VAL A 210 -3.75 21.69 8.83
N GLN A 211 -2.62 22.38 8.95
CA GLN A 211 -1.37 22.00 8.30
C GLN A 211 -0.56 21.10 9.22
N VAL A 212 -0.18 19.91 8.74
CA VAL A 212 0.68 18.95 9.43
C VAL A 212 2.03 18.93 8.74
N MET A 213 3.09 19.27 9.47
CA MET A 213 4.44 19.42 8.91
C MET A 213 5.24 18.10 9.03
N ALA A 214 6.37 18.04 8.33
CA ALA A 214 7.31 16.93 8.44
C ALA A 214 7.66 16.63 9.91
N ARG A 215 7.70 15.34 10.24
CA ARG A 215 7.94 14.78 11.58
C ARG A 215 6.79 15.02 12.56
N GLN A 216 5.61 15.37 12.06
CA GLN A 216 4.39 15.50 12.87
C GLN A 216 3.35 14.46 12.50
N GLY A 217 2.52 14.11 13.48
CA GLY A 217 1.34 13.29 13.34
C GLY A 217 0.09 14.03 13.78
N LEU A 218 -1.06 13.61 13.27
CA LEU A 218 -2.36 14.16 13.62
C LEU A 218 -3.39 13.06 13.71
N ARG A 219 -4.16 13.06 14.80
CA ARG A 219 -5.38 12.28 14.94
C ARG A 219 -6.57 13.11 14.46
N ILE A 220 -7.21 12.65 13.41
CA ILE A 220 -8.31 13.32 12.72
C ILE A 220 -9.63 12.72 13.21
N GLN A 221 -10.49 13.58 13.76
CA GLN A 221 -11.81 13.24 14.27
C GLN A 221 -12.83 14.22 13.69
N LYS A 222 -14.08 13.80 13.52
CA LYS A 222 -15.16 14.66 12.98
C LYS A 222 -15.45 15.90 13.84
N GLN A 223 -15.16 15.85 15.13
CA GLN A 223 -15.35 16.96 16.07
C GLN A 223 -14.11 17.12 16.96
N GLY A 224 -14.00 18.27 17.62
CA GLY A 224 -12.88 18.60 18.49
C GLY A 224 -11.77 19.38 17.78
N THR A 225 -10.76 19.78 18.55
CA THR A 225 -9.62 20.54 18.03
C THR A 225 -8.58 19.59 17.45
N LEU A 226 -8.23 19.79 16.19
CA LEU A 226 -7.13 19.10 15.53
C LEU A 226 -5.80 19.74 15.96
N THR A 227 -4.96 18.97 16.65
CA THR A 227 -3.65 19.44 17.15
C THR A 227 -2.55 18.50 16.65
N PRO A 228 -1.71 18.92 15.70
CA PRO A 228 -0.54 18.14 15.31
C PRO A 228 0.43 17.98 16.48
N ILE A 229 1.05 16.81 16.60
CA ILE A 229 2.08 16.52 17.60
C ILE A 229 3.34 15.99 16.93
N ASP A 230 4.48 16.16 17.58
CA ASP A 230 5.74 15.62 17.07
C ASP A 230 5.73 14.08 17.17
N LEU A 231 6.18 13.43 16.10
CA LEU A 231 6.32 11.98 16.03
C LEU A 231 7.44 11.48 16.95
N LEU A 232 7.29 10.26 17.47
CA LEU A 232 8.37 9.58 18.18
C LEU A 232 9.62 9.47 17.28
N PRO A 233 10.83 9.55 17.87
CA PRO A 233 12.07 9.40 17.10
C PRO A 233 12.21 7.99 16.53
N ALA A 234 13.03 7.85 15.50
CA ALA A 234 13.31 6.57 14.86
C ALA A 234 13.98 5.57 15.85
N PRO A 235 13.51 4.30 15.92
CA PRO A 235 14.17 3.26 16.69
C PRO A 235 15.61 3.02 16.26
N ARG A 236 16.51 2.96 17.24
CA ARG A 236 17.90 2.56 17.03
C ARG A 236 18.05 1.05 17.15
N LEU A 237 18.48 0.38 16.08
CA LEU A 237 18.83 -1.03 16.12
C LEU A 237 20.09 -1.22 16.99
N LEU A 238 20.00 -2.07 18.01
CA LEU A 238 21.13 -2.42 18.88
C LEU A 238 21.85 -3.67 18.38
N GLY A 239 21.11 -4.59 17.76
CA GLY A 239 21.66 -5.81 17.22
C GLY A 239 20.58 -6.75 16.70
N GLN A 240 21.03 -7.91 16.27
CA GLN A 240 20.18 -8.99 15.80
C GLN A 240 20.58 -10.29 16.47
N ALA A 241 19.60 -11.12 16.76
CA ALA A 241 19.75 -12.47 17.26
C ALA A 241 18.91 -13.41 16.40
N GLY A 242 18.85 -14.67 16.79
CA GLY A 242 18.01 -15.64 16.10
C GLY A 242 18.28 -17.06 16.52
N GLN A 243 17.31 -17.92 16.23
CA GLN A 243 17.40 -19.34 16.51
C GLN A 243 17.54 -20.11 15.21
N THR A 244 18.44 -21.08 15.19
CA THR A 244 18.59 -22.02 14.09
C THR A 244 17.60 -23.16 14.27
N GLY A 245 16.99 -23.62 13.19
CA GLY A 245 16.05 -24.74 13.23
C GLY A 245 15.34 -24.94 11.89
N ASN A 246 14.29 -25.75 11.89
CA ASN A 246 13.47 -26.00 10.69
C ASN A 246 12.73 -24.74 10.22
N VAL A 247 12.38 -23.86 11.17
CA VAL A 247 11.84 -22.52 10.91
C VAL A 247 12.75 -21.51 11.63
N PRO A 248 13.82 -21.03 10.97
CA PRO A 248 14.73 -20.06 11.57
C PRO A 248 13.98 -18.79 11.97
N VAL A 249 14.22 -18.34 13.20
CA VAL A 249 13.68 -17.08 13.72
C VAL A 249 14.78 -16.04 13.67
N TRP A 250 14.47 -14.90 13.07
CA TRP A 250 15.34 -13.73 13.03
C TRP A 250 14.80 -12.66 13.97
N GLN A 251 15.56 -12.34 15.01
CA GLN A 251 15.16 -11.38 16.03
C GLN A 251 15.91 -10.07 15.84
N LEU A 252 15.19 -8.96 15.81
CA LEU A 252 15.73 -7.60 15.83
C LEU A 252 15.54 -7.00 17.22
N ILE A 253 16.61 -6.41 17.76
CA ILE A 253 16.62 -5.84 19.11
C ILE A 253 16.87 -4.34 18.99
N MET A 254 15.92 -3.54 19.46
CA MET A 254 15.94 -2.08 19.39
C MET A 254 16.24 -1.47 20.76
N LYS A 255 16.72 -0.22 20.76
CA LYS A 255 16.76 0.58 21.98
C LYS A 255 15.32 0.95 22.36
N PRO A 256 14.88 0.71 23.62
CA PRO A 256 13.59 1.20 24.07
C PRO A 256 13.46 2.72 23.89
N ILE A 257 12.30 3.16 23.40
CA ILE A 257 11.92 4.57 23.29
C ILE A 257 10.90 4.89 24.38
N GLU A 258 11.13 5.99 25.10
CA GLU A 258 10.18 6.50 26.08
C GLU A 258 8.87 6.94 25.39
N GLY A 259 7.72 6.55 25.96
CA GLY A 259 6.41 6.82 25.38
C GLY A 259 5.98 5.86 24.26
N ALA A 260 6.85 4.95 23.82
CA ALA A 260 6.49 3.93 22.83
C ALA A 260 5.61 2.82 23.45
N THR A 261 4.48 2.54 22.81
CA THR A 261 3.53 1.48 23.21
C THR A 261 3.62 0.24 22.35
N ARG A 262 4.10 0.39 21.11
CA ARG A 262 4.27 -0.70 20.13
C ARG A 262 5.42 -0.39 19.19
N TYR A 263 6.05 -1.42 18.64
CA TYR A 263 7.07 -1.34 17.60
C TYR A 263 6.58 -2.05 16.35
N ARG A 264 7.01 -1.56 15.18
CA ARG A 264 6.87 -2.22 13.89
C ARG A 264 8.24 -2.39 13.28
N ALA A 265 8.45 -3.55 12.66
CA ALA A 265 9.55 -3.76 11.74
C ALA A 265 8.99 -4.23 10.40
N GLN A 266 9.57 -3.72 9.32
CA GLN A 266 9.27 -4.14 7.94
C GLN A 266 10.55 -4.55 7.24
N VAL A 267 10.43 -5.56 6.39
CA VAL A 267 11.53 -6.12 5.60
C VAL A 267 11.15 -5.99 4.13
N ALA A 268 11.96 -5.27 3.36
CA ALA A 268 11.77 -5.05 1.93
C ALA A 268 13.03 -5.42 1.13
N THR A 269 12.84 -5.65 -0.17
CA THR A 269 13.95 -5.93 -1.10
C THR A 269 14.45 -4.69 -1.85
N ASP A 270 13.86 -3.54 -1.58
CA ASP A 270 14.30 -2.23 -2.07
C ASP A 270 14.32 -1.17 -0.94
N ALA A 271 15.13 -0.12 -1.12
CA ALA A 271 15.33 0.92 -0.11
C ALA A 271 14.15 1.89 0.02
N ALA A 272 13.24 1.93 -0.97
CA ALA A 272 12.04 2.77 -0.95
C ALA A 272 10.84 2.04 -0.32
N PHE A 273 11.02 0.80 0.15
CA PHE A 273 9.98 -0.02 0.77
C PHE A 273 8.75 -0.18 -0.13
N LEU A 274 8.97 -0.34 -1.43
CA LEU A 274 7.92 -0.63 -2.41
C LEU A 274 7.69 -2.15 -2.55
N ASP A 275 8.69 -2.97 -2.31
CA ASP A 275 8.63 -4.42 -2.37
C ASP A 275 8.81 -5.03 -0.97
N ILE A 276 7.80 -4.79 -0.12
CA ILE A 276 7.75 -5.31 1.25
C ILE A 276 7.45 -6.82 1.22
N LYS A 277 8.27 -7.59 1.93
CA LYS A 277 8.14 -9.05 2.03
C LYS A 277 7.43 -9.48 3.30
N GLN A 278 7.72 -8.82 4.41
CA GLN A 278 7.09 -9.09 5.70
C GLN A 278 7.04 -7.82 6.55
N GLU A 279 6.03 -7.78 7.41
CA GLU A 279 5.96 -6.85 8.53
C GLU A 279 5.59 -7.58 9.80
N GLN A 280 6.06 -7.06 10.93
CA GLN A 280 5.81 -7.62 12.24
C GLN A 280 5.67 -6.51 13.26
N PHE A 281 4.84 -6.77 14.27
CA PHE A 281 4.57 -5.85 15.37
C PHE A 281 4.92 -6.48 16.70
N SER A 282 5.36 -5.67 17.66
CA SER A 282 5.67 -6.12 19.02
C SER A 282 5.34 -5.05 20.04
N SER A 283 4.89 -5.45 21.23
CA SER A 283 4.74 -4.55 22.38
C SER A 283 6.06 -4.31 23.12
N THR A 284 7.11 -5.06 22.79
CA THR A 284 8.46 -4.91 23.33
C THR A 284 9.40 -4.41 22.23
N PRO A 285 10.60 -3.88 22.56
CA PRO A 285 11.59 -3.44 21.57
C PRO A 285 12.30 -4.62 20.88
N GLU A 286 11.63 -5.76 20.76
CA GLU A 286 12.12 -6.97 20.11
C GLU A 286 11.07 -7.44 19.11
N VAL A 287 11.47 -7.63 17.85
CA VAL A 287 10.58 -8.08 16.76
C VAL A 287 11.17 -9.30 16.09
N ASN A 288 10.34 -10.30 15.79
CA ASN A 288 10.75 -11.59 15.25
C ASN A 288 10.18 -11.81 13.85
N PHE A 289 11.03 -12.18 12.91
CA PHE A 289 10.65 -12.65 11.57
C PHE A 289 10.94 -14.14 11.41
N SER A 290 10.24 -14.79 10.49
CA SER A 290 10.48 -16.18 10.13
C SER A 290 10.09 -16.45 8.69
N GLY A 291 10.61 -17.53 8.08
CA GLY A 291 10.25 -17.91 6.71
C GLY A 291 10.82 -17.03 5.59
N LEU A 292 11.66 -16.04 5.92
CA LEU A 292 12.40 -15.26 4.93
C LEU A 292 13.54 -16.11 4.32
N LYS A 293 13.82 -15.86 3.04
CA LYS A 293 14.95 -16.47 2.33
C LYS A 293 16.24 -15.73 2.64
N ALA A 294 17.38 -16.34 2.36
CA ALA A 294 18.66 -15.63 2.40
C ALA A 294 18.65 -14.50 1.35
N PHE A 295 18.82 -13.25 1.78
CA PHE A 295 18.81 -12.09 0.90
C PHE A 295 19.41 -10.85 1.59
N PHE A 296 19.73 -9.83 0.81
CA PHE A 296 20.08 -8.51 1.33
C PHE A 296 18.82 -7.67 1.47
N TYR A 297 18.35 -7.50 2.70
CA TYR A 297 17.10 -6.80 2.98
C TYR A 297 17.34 -5.38 3.49
N HIS A 298 16.42 -4.49 3.12
CA HIS A 298 16.24 -3.20 3.76
C HIS A 298 15.22 -3.36 4.89
N VAL A 299 15.61 -3.00 6.11
CA VAL A 299 14.80 -3.14 7.32
C VAL A 299 14.39 -1.77 7.81
N ARG A 300 13.08 -1.53 7.93
CA ARG A 300 12.52 -0.29 8.47
C ARG A 300 11.91 -0.54 9.84
N LEU A 301 12.31 0.27 10.81
CA LEU A 301 11.85 0.21 12.19
C LEU A 301 11.11 1.49 12.54
N SER A 302 10.00 1.36 13.26
CA SER A 302 9.21 2.48 13.80
C SER A 302 8.58 2.10 15.13
N ALA A 303 8.15 3.11 15.90
CA ALA A 303 7.47 2.93 17.18
C ALA A 303 6.16 3.74 17.20
N TYR A 304 5.14 3.24 17.89
CA TYR A 304 3.86 3.89 18.06
C TYR A 304 3.79 4.55 19.44
N ASP A 305 3.20 5.74 19.51
CA ASP A 305 2.96 6.42 20.77
C ASP A 305 1.66 5.96 21.47
N ALA A 306 1.27 6.64 22.54
CA ALA A 306 0.04 6.36 23.27
C ALA A 306 -1.24 6.78 22.52
N GLN A 307 -1.15 7.65 21.51
CA GLN A 307 -2.27 8.01 20.63
C GLN A 307 -2.41 7.06 19.43
N GLY A 308 -1.44 6.16 19.25
CA GLY A 308 -1.36 5.23 18.13
C GLY A 308 -0.71 5.83 16.90
N LEU A 309 -0.09 7.01 16.96
CA LEU A 309 0.64 7.57 15.82
C LEU A 309 1.95 6.81 15.62
N GLU A 310 2.22 6.41 14.38
CA GLU A 310 3.49 5.76 14.04
C GLU A 310 4.60 6.81 13.91
N GLY A 311 5.70 6.63 14.64
CA GLY A 311 6.82 7.55 14.69
C GLY A 311 7.64 7.60 13.41
N GLU A 312 8.76 8.32 13.49
CA GLU A 312 9.80 8.33 12.47
C GLU A 312 10.39 6.93 12.23
N THR A 313 11.04 6.76 11.07
CA THR A 313 11.54 5.47 10.60
C THR A 313 13.06 5.42 10.61
N GLY A 314 13.61 4.33 11.16
CA GLY A 314 15.04 3.99 11.06
C GLY A 314 15.23 2.90 10.02
N VAL A 315 16.12 3.09 9.06
CA VAL A 315 16.41 2.12 7.99
C VAL A 315 17.79 1.51 8.17
N TYR A 316 17.87 0.18 8.05
CA TYR A 316 19.09 -0.61 8.20
C TYR A 316 19.19 -1.63 7.08
N ASP A 317 20.37 -1.75 6.48
CA ASP A 317 20.64 -2.75 5.46
C ASP A 317 21.25 -4.00 6.12
N ILE A 318 20.58 -5.14 5.96
CA ILE A 318 20.98 -6.38 6.64
C ILE A 318 21.01 -7.54 5.64
N PHE A 319 22.18 -8.16 5.53
CA PHE A 319 22.28 -9.46 4.88
C PHE A 319 21.75 -10.54 5.83
N TYR A 320 20.55 -11.03 5.55
CA TYR A 320 19.95 -12.12 6.30
C TYR A 320 20.38 -13.46 5.70
N TYR A 321 20.96 -14.32 6.55
CA TYR A 321 21.36 -15.67 6.16
C TYR A 321 20.86 -16.68 7.22
N PRO A 322 19.68 -17.30 7.02
CA PRO A 322 19.16 -18.29 7.94
C PRO A 322 20.07 -19.53 7.93
N ARG A 323 20.60 -19.89 9.09
CA ARG A 323 21.27 -21.18 9.27
C ARG A 323 20.22 -22.25 9.45
N THR A 324 19.84 -22.92 8.35
CA THR A 324 19.07 -24.16 8.41
C THR A 324 20.01 -25.31 8.78
N THR A 325 19.59 -26.15 9.71
CA THR A 325 20.25 -27.45 9.91
C THR A 325 20.05 -28.25 8.63
N ARG A 326 21.13 -28.48 7.85
CA ARG A 326 21.10 -29.48 6.78
C ARG A 326 20.69 -30.81 7.41
N VAL A 327 19.51 -31.30 7.06
CA VAL A 327 19.19 -32.72 7.24
C VAL A 327 20.15 -33.47 6.30
N GLN A 328 20.98 -34.33 6.88
CA GLN A 328 21.86 -35.25 6.13
C GLN A 328 21.04 -36.28 5.35
#